data_AF-A0A3A2ZFR1-F1
#
_entry.id   AF-A0A3A2ZFR1-F1
#
_cell.length_a   1.000
_cell.length_b   1.000
_cell.length_c   1.000
_cell.angle_alpha   90.00
_cell.angle_beta   90.00
_cell.angle_gamma   90.00
#
_symmetry.space_group_name_H-M   'P 1'
#
loop_
_entity.id
_entity.type
_entity.pdbx_description
1 polymer ?
#
loop_
_entity_poly.entity_id
_entity_poly.type
_entity_poly.pdbx_seq_one_letter_code
_entity_poly.pdbx_strand_id
1 'polypeptide(L)'
;MAAVLNLIEKQRNGETIEQSQIKSVVDSFVSLGLDENDTTKSTLEVYQFYFEKPFIAATRTYYEKESRQFVAENSVVEYMKKAEARLEEETARIGLYLHPDITKNLTDT
;
A
#
# COMPACT_ATOMS: atom_id res chain seq x y z
N MET A 1 4.15 4.90 -12.17
CA MET A 1 3.46 4.20 -11.07
C MET A 1 3.69 2.69 -11.09
N ALA A 2 3.56 2.01 -12.25
CA ALA A 2 3.65 0.55 -12.32
C ALA A 2 4.93 -0.06 -11.70
N ALA A 3 6.07 0.61 -11.82
CA ALA A 3 7.33 0.15 -11.22
C ALA A 3 7.30 0.07 -9.68
N VAL A 4 6.73 1.08 -9.02
CA VAL A 4 6.64 1.10 -7.54
C VAL A 4 5.65 0.06 -7.04
N LEU A 5 4.51 -0.09 -7.73
CA LEU A 5 3.53 -1.13 -7.41
C LEU A 5 4.11 -2.54 -7.60
N ASN A 6 4.95 -2.74 -8.62
CA ASN A 6 5.64 -4.01 -8.81
C ASN A 6 6.65 -4.30 -7.69
N LEU A 7 7.39 -3.29 -7.21
CA LEU A 7 8.28 -3.47 -6.05
C LEU A 7 7.49 -3.86 -4.80
N ILE A 8 6.33 -3.26 -4.57
CA ILE A 8 5.46 -3.60 -3.42
C ILE A 8 4.92 -5.03 -3.57
N GLU A 9 4.52 -5.44 -4.77
CA GLU A 9 4.08 -6.81 -5.04
C GLU A 9 5.20 -7.82 -4.81
N LYS A 10 6.43 -7.53 -5.26
CA LYS A 10 7.62 -8.34 -4.95
C LYS A 10 7.85 -8.47 -3.44
N GLN A 11 7.69 -7.38 -2.68
CA GLN A 11 7.77 -7.42 -1.23
C GLN A 11 6.71 -8.33 -0.60
N ARG A 12 5.47 -8.31 -1.12
CA ARG A 12 4.39 -9.21 -0.66
C ARG A 12 4.68 -10.69 -0.92
N ASN A 13 5.41 -10.96 -2.00
CA ASN A 13 5.92 -12.29 -2.32
C ASN A 13 7.14 -12.70 -1.46
N GLY A 14 7.61 -11.84 -0.56
CA GLY A 14 8.75 -12.10 0.33
C GLY A 14 10.11 -11.69 -0.25
N GLU A 15 10.15 -11.00 -1.39
CA GLU A 15 11.40 -10.49 -1.94
C GLU A 15 11.90 -9.27 -1.14
N THR A 16 13.22 -9.17 -0.99
CA THR A 16 13.84 -7.98 -0.38
C THR A 16 13.86 -6.84 -1.41
N ILE A 17 13.34 -5.68 -1.01
CA ILE A 17 13.28 -4.49 -1.85
C ILE A 17 13.95 -3.28 -1.18
N GLU A 18 14.44 -2.36 -2.00
CA GLU A 18 14.97 -1.07 -1.57
C GLU A 18 13.82 -0.14 -1.14
N GLN A 19 13.45 -0.20 0.14
CA GLN A 19 12.35 0.59 0.72
C GLN A 19 12.59 2.10 0.61
N SER A 20 13.86 2.51 0.63
CA SER A 20 14.31 3.90 0.44
C SER A 20 13.80 4.50 -0.87
N GLN A 21 13.82 3.72 -1.95
CA GLN A 21 13.37 4.17 -3.27
C GLN A 21 11.86 4.44 -3.29
N ILE A 22 11.07 3.58 -2.64
CA ILE A 22 9.63 3.79 -2.52
C ILE A 22 9.35 5.03 -1.68
N LYS A 23 10.04 5.17 -0.55
CA LYS A 23 9.89 6.33 0.33
C LYS A 23 10.16 7.64 -0.40
N SER A 24 11.27 7.72 -1.15
CA SER A 24 11.60 8.93 -1.91
C SER A 24 10.54 9.29 -2.96
N VAL A 25 9.94 8.28 -3.61
CA VAL A 25 8.86 8.51 -4.59
C VAL A 25 7.58 8.99 -3.89
N VAL A 26 7.22 8.38 -2.76
CA VAL A 26 6.07 8.80 -1.95
C VAL A 26 6.24 10.23 -1.43
N ASP A 27 7.40 10.54 -0.85
CA ASP A 27 7.73 11.89 -0.35
C ASP A 27 7.67 12.92 -1.48
N SER A 28 8.08 12.56 -2.70
CA SER A 28 7.99 13.43 -3.88
C SER A 28 6.54 13.73 -4.25
N PHE A 29 5.64 12.72 -4.21
CA PHE A 29 4.21 12.93 -4.48
C PHE A 29 3.52 13.81 -3.43
N VAL A 30 3.90 13.67 -2.16
CA VAL A 30 3.39 14.54 -1.08
C VAL A 30 3.92 15.96 -1.25
N SER A 31 5.20 16.12 -1.62
CA SER A 31 5.84 17.42 -1.82
C SER A 31 5.27 18.18 -3.02
N LEU A 32 4.89 17.48 -4.10
CA LEU A 32 4.22 18.07 -5.27
C LEU A 32 2.80 18.58 -4.95
N GLY A 33 2.22 18.15 -3.83
CA GLY A 33 0.93 18.63 -3.33
C GLY A 33 1.00 19.90 -2.49
N LEU A 34 2.19 20.45 -2.24
CA LEU A 34 2.36 21.69 -1.48
C LEU A 34 2.05 22.89 -2.37
N ASP A 35 1.20 23.80 -1.88
CA ASP A 35 0.91 25.05 -2.59
C ASP A 35 2.14 26.00 -2.52
N GLU A 36 2.56 26.55 -3.66
CA GLU A 36 3.74 27.44 -3.74
C GLU A 36 3.55 28.74 -2.94
N ASN A 37 2.31 29.16 -2.70
CA ASN A 37 1.98 30.37 -1.94
C ASN A 37 1.70 30.08 -0.45
N ASP A 38 1.39 28.83 -0.09
CA ASP A 38 1.07 28.45 1.28
C ASP A 38 1.54 27.02 1.58
N THR A 39 2.80 26.88 1.99
CA THR A 39 3.39 25.59 2.40
C THR A 39 2.75 24.98 3.65
N THR A 40 1.83 25.69 4.33
CA THR A 40 1.02 25.15 5.43
C THR A 40 -0.24 24.43 4.93
N LYS A 41 -0.65 24.68 3.67
CA LYS A 41 -1.69 23.94 2.97
C LYS A 41 -1.07 22.85 2.10
N SER A 42 -0.97 21.67 2.67
CA SER A 42 -0.66 20.47 1.89
C SER A 42 -1.95 19.91 1.28
N THR A 43 -1.98 19.82 -0.06
CA THR A 43 -3.01 19.07 -0.78
C THR A 43 -2.49 17.68 -1.10
N LEU A 44 -3.00 16.66 -0.41
CA LEU A 44 -2.63 15.26 -0.69
C LEU A 44 -3.22 14.75 -2.03
N GLU A 45 -3.87 15.59 -2.83
CA GLU A 45 -4.55 15.21 -4.06
C GLU A 45 -3.65 14.48 -5.05
N VAL A 46 -2.40 14.95 -5.21
CA VAL A 46 -1.43 14.30 -6.09
C VAL A 46 -1.10 12.91 -5.56
N TYR A 47 -0.75 12.78 -4.28
CA TYR A 47 -0.50 11.49 -3.63
C TYR A 47 -1.71 10.55 -3.74
N GLN A 48 -2.91 11.05 -3.42
CA GLN A 48 -4.15 10.28 -3.44
C GLN A 48 -4.50 9.77 -4.84
N PHE A 49 -4.39 10.62 -5.86
CA PHE A 49 -4.76 10.26 -7.21
C PHE A 49 -3.74 9.34 -7.89
N TYR A 50 -2.45 9.64 -7.71
CA TYR A 50 -1.38 9.02 -8.47
C TYR A 50 -0.70 7.85 -7.76
N PHE A 51 -0.76 7.78 -6.43
CA PHE A 51 -0.18 6.70 -5.66
C PHE A 51 -1.23 5.89 -4.92
N GLU A 52 -2.07 6.54 -4.11
CA GLU A 52 -2.98 5.85 -3.20
C GLU A 52 -4.04 5.01 -3.92
N LYS A 53 -4.82 5.61 -4.82
CA LYS A 53 -5.84 4.90 -5.60
C LYS A 53 -5.28 3.67 -6.32
N PRO A 54 -4.20 3.77 -7.11
CA PRO A 54 -3.64 2.60 -7.78
C PRO A 54 -2.99 1.61 -6.82
N PHE A 55 -2.43 2.05 -5.69
CA PHE A 55 -1.94 1.16 -4.63
C PHE A 55 -3.08 0.33 -4.03
N ILE A 56 -4.19 0.96 -3.65
CA ILE A 56 -5.34 0.27 -3.06
C ILE A 56 -5.93 -0.72 -4.07
N ALA A 57 -6.11 -0.31 -5.33
CA ALA A 57 -6.61 -1.19 -6.39
C ALA A 57 -5.72 -2.42 -6.61
N ALA A 58 -4.39 -2.23 -6.65
CA ALA A 58 -3.43 -3.33 -6.77
C ALA A 58 -3.47 -4.25 -5.53
N THR A 59 -3.59 -3.66 -4.34
CA THR A 59 -3.65 -4.40 -3.07
C THR A 59 -4.91 -5.25 -2.97
N ARG A 60 -6.07 -4.69 -3.31
CA ARG A 60 -7.33 -5.43 -3.41
C ARG A 60 -7.20 -6.60 -4.37
N THR A 61 -6.74 -6.34 -5.60
CA THR A 61 -6.60 -7.38 -6.63
C THR A 61 -5.67 -8.51 -6.17
N TYR A 62 -4.55 -8.17 -5.52
CA TYR A 62 -3.59 -9.12 -4.99
C TYR A 62 -4.22 -10.03 -3.92
N TYR A 63 -4.83 -9.44 -2.89
CA TYR A 63 -5.44 -10.22 -1.80
C TYR A 63 -6.70 -10.96 -2.21
N GLU A 64 -7.46 -10.46 -3.18
CA GLU A 64 -8.63 -11.17 -3.74
C GLU A 64 -8.20 -12.43 -4.52
N LYS A 65 -7.05 -12.38 -5.19
CA LYS A 65 -6.45 -13.56 -5.84
C LYS A 65 -5.87 -14.53 -4.81
N GLU A 66 -5.09 -14.02 -3.85
CA GLU A 66 -4.47 -14.83 -2.81
C GLU A 66 -5.53 -15.54 -1.94
N SER A 67 -6.58 -14.81 -1.51
CA SER A 67 -7.67 -15.35 -0.71
C SER A 67 -8.45 -16.44 -1.44
N ARG A 68 -8.82 -16.22 -2.71
CA ARG A 68 -9.52 -17.22 -3.52
C ARG A 68 -8.72 -18.51 -3.65
N GLN A 69 -7.43 -18.39 -3.93
CA GLN A 69 -6.55 -19.55 -4.04
C GLN A 69 -6.39 -20.26 -2.69
N PHE A 70 -6.20 -19.49 -1.61
CA PHE A 70 -5.97 -20.05 -0.29
C PHE A 70 -7.21 -20.76 0.27
N VAL A 71 -8.39 -20.18 0.15
CA VAL A 71 -9.66 -20.77 0.63
C VAL A 71 -10.06 -22.01 -0.17
N ALA A 72 -9.62 -22.14 -1.42
CA ALA A 72 -9.85 -23.36 -2.21
C ALA A 72 -9.04 -24.56 -1.69
N GLU A 73 -7.91 -24.32 -1.05
CA GLU A 73 -6.95 -25.34 -0.62
C GLU A 73 -6.90 -25.53 0.92
N ASN A 74 -7.40 -24.57 1.70
CA ASN A 74 -7.24 -24.50 3.17
C ASN A 74 -8.56 -24.25 3.88
N SER A 75 -8.58 -24.50 5.19
CA SER A 75 -9.75 -24.26 6.02
C SER A 75 -10.01 -22.77 6.26
N VAL A 76 -11.26 -22.42 6.58
CA VAL A 76 -11.65 -21.05 6.95
C VAL A 76 -10.83 -20.53 8.14
N VAL A 77 -10.49 -21.40 9.10
CA VAL A 77 -9.69 -21.01 10.28
C VAL A 77 -8.27 -20.61 9.87
N GLU A 78 -7.65 -21.33 8.94
CA GLU A 78 -6.34 -20.98 8.41
C GLU A 78 -6.39 -19.68 7.60
N TYR A 79 -7.48 -19.48 6.85
CA TYR A 79 -7.70 -18.23 6.12
C TYR A 79 -7.75 -17.03 7.06
N MET A 80 -8.50 -17.10 8.16
CA MET A 80 -8.59 -16.01 9.14
C MET A 80 -7.23 -15.69 9.75
N LYS A 81 -6.45 -16.71 10.13
CA LYS A 81 -5.08 -16.51 10.65
C LYS A 81 -4.16 -15.84 9.62
N LYS A 82 -4.24 -16.27 8.36
CA LYS A 82 -3.44 -15.69 7.28
C LYS A 82 -3.86 -14.25 7.00
N ALA A 83 -5.16 -13.95 6.99
CA ALA A 83 -5.68 -12.60 6.79
C ALA A 83 -5.21 -11.65 7.89
N GLU A 84 -5.26 -12.07 9.16
CA GLU A 84 -4.74 -11.28 10.29
C GLU A 84 -3.25 -10.97 10.13
N ALA A 85 -2.43 -11.97 9.81
CA ALA A 85 -1.00 -11.76 9.58
C ALA A 85 -0.73 -10.78 8.42
N ARG A 86 -1.50 -10.86 7.33
CA ARG A 86 -1.38 -9.96 6.18
C ARG A 86 -1.78 -8.52 6.54
N LEU A 87 -2.80 -8.33 7.38
CA LEU A 87 -3.19 -7.00 7.87
C LEU A 87 -2.10 -6.36 8.74
N GLU A 88 -1.45 -7.15 9.60
CA GLU A 88 -0.30 -6.69 10.38
C GLU A 88 0.88 -6.31 9.48
N GLU A 89 1.17 -7.11 8.45
CA GLU A 89 2.21 -6.82 7.45
C GLU A 89 1.94 -5.51 6.69
N GLU A 90 0.70 -5.26 6.25
CA GLU A 90 0.33 -4.00 5.58
C GLU A 90 0.42 -2.81 6.55
N THR A 91 0.00 -2.97 7.81
CA THR A 91 0.09 -1.91 8.81
C THR A 91 1.56 -1.54 9.10
N ALA A 92 2.42 -2.54 9.23
CA ALA A 92 3.86 -2.33 9.36
C ALA A 92 4.46 -1.64 8.12
N ARG A 93 4.02 -2.03 6.91
CA ARG A 93 4.45 -1.40 5.66
C ARG A 93 4.09 0.09 5.60
N ILE A 94 2.89 0.46 6.07
CA ILE A 94 2.48 1.87 6.12
C ILE A 94 3.45 2.66 6.99
N GLY A 95 3.77 2.15 8.19
CA GLY A 95 4.67 2.82 9.13
C GLY A 95 6.12 2.98 8.64
N LEU A 96 6.56 2.18 7.66
CA LEU A 96 7.94 2.23 7.16
C LEU A 96 8.15 3.31 6.08
N TYR A 97 7.24 3.40 5.11
CA TYR A 97 7.49 4.24 3.93
C TYR A 97 6.26 4.82 3.23
N LEU A 98 5.04 4.64 3.77
CA LEU A 98 3.81 5.22 3.20
C LEU A 98 3.29 6.38 4.04
N HIS A 99 2.48 7.24 3.43
CA HIS A 99 1.83 8.32 4.16
C HIS A 99 0.64 7.77 4.97
N PRO A 100 0.48 8.13 6.27
CA PRO A 100 -0.53 7.54 7.16
C PRO A 100 -1.99 7.74 6.70
N ASP A 101 -2.25 8.72 5.84
CA ASP A 101 -3.56 8.97 5.22
C ASP A 101 -4.13 7.71 4.51
N ILE A 102 -3.25 6.86 3.96
CA ILE A 102 -3.65 5.63 3.28
C ILE A 102 -4.29 4.59 4.22
N THR A 103 -3.97 4.66 5.52
CA THR A 103 -4.39 3.65 6.50
C THR A 103 -5.91 3.52 6.53
N LYS A 104 -6.61 4.66 6.54
CA LYS A 104 -8.07 4.69 6.64
C LYS A 104 -8.73 4.02 5.43
N ASN A 105 -8.22 4.28 4.24
CA ASN A 105 -8.77 3.75 3.01
C ASN A 105 -8.37 2.28 2.80
N LEU A 106 -7.17 1.88 3.26
CA LEU A 106 -6.71 0.50 3.16
C LEU A 106 -7.48 -0.46 4.09
N THR A 107 -7.82 -0.03 5.31
CA THR A 107 -8.60 -0.86 6.25
C THR A 107 -10.06 -1.05 5.86
N ASP A 108 -10.60 -0.18 5.02
CA ASP A 108 -11.98 -0.23 4.53
C ASP A 108 -12.15 -1.10 3.26
N THR A 109 -11.03 -1.51 2.64
CA THR A 109 -10.96 -2.09 1.29
C THR A 109 -11.19 -3.59 1.25
#